data_AF-A0A7C7ZGX7-F1
#
_entry.id   AF-A0A7C7ZGX7-F1
#
_cell.length_a   1.000
_cell.length_b   1.000
_cell.length_c   1.000
_cell.angle_alpha   90.00
_cell.angle_beta   90.00
_cell.angle_gamma   90.00
#
_symmetry.space_group_name_H-M   'P 1'
#
loop_
_entity.id
_entity.type
_entity.pdbx_description
1 polymer ?
#
loop_
_entity_poly.entity_id
_entity_poly.type
_entity_poly.pdbx_seq_one_letter_code
_entity_poly.pdbx_strand_id
1 'polypeptide(L)'
;MEPSPPALTLTAAIDALASPYAMEDFSALTGASSLVVDLRDTAPAADGEAAQRAQMTLAQLACPTIAIAQPSQANGSHAWSALFDVCLEDETDLATLDHNIRANPQASLAMVQLLRHSRGLSIHDGLTAESLVYSTLQSGPEFATWLRDRKRPSVSAAANEPAVIVIRDAETVHVTLNRPERHNAFSAEMRDAFAEVLQVIDADASIRSVVLRGAGASFCSGGDLAEFGTLPDPATAHVIRSTRNPARLLARCADRVRCEVHGACAGAGAELPAFTSNVRAHRDATFWLPEVSMGLVPGAGGTVSLPRRIGAQRTNYLALSGRRINSEQALQWGLVDELSN
;
A
#
# COMPACT_ATOMS: atom_id res chain seq x y z
N MET A 1 -18.99 20.89 0.26
CA MET A 1 -18.11 20.09 1.12
C MET A 1 -19.02 19.55 2.21
N GLU A 2 -19.34 18.25 2.16
CA GLU A 2 -20.09 17.64 3.28
C GLU A 2 -19.24 17.76 4.56
N PRO A 3 -19.86 17.94 5.73
CA PRO A 3 -19.13 17.98 6.99
C PRO A 3 -18.43 16.63 7.21
N SER A 4 -17.17 16.66 7.67
CA SER A 4 -16.45 15.47 8.12
C SER A 4 -17.30 14.70 9.15
N PRO A 5 -17.21 13.36 9.21
CA PRO A 5 -17.93 12.58 10.20
C PRO A 5 -17.57 13.09 11.61
N PRO A 6 -18.55 13.23 12.51
CA PRO A 6 -18.26 13.63 13.88
C PRO A 6 -17.38 12.56 14.54
N ALA A 7 -16.22 12.95 15.07
CA ALA A 7 -15.39 12.06 15.85
C ALA A 7 -16.09 11.71 17.16
N LEU A 8 -16.20 10.41 17.47
CA LEU A 8 -16.73 9.96 18.75
C LEU A 8 -15.68 10.12 19.84
N THR A 9 -16.12 10.38 21.07
CA THR A 9 -15.26 10.15 22.24
C THR A 9 -14.99 8.65 22.39
N LEU A 10 -13.88 8.26 23.01
CA LEU A 10 -13.58 6.84 23.23
C LEU A 10 -14.69 6.11 24.01
N THR A 11 -15.30 6.75 25.02
CA THR A 11 -16.43 6.16 25.75
C THR A 11 -17.62 5.89 24.83
N ALA A 12 -18.01 6.86 24.00
CA ALA A 12 -19.10 6.67 23.04
C ALA A 12 -18.78 5.59 22.00
N ALA A 13 -17.51 5.49 21.57
CA ALA A 13 -17.07 4.44 20.68
C ALA A 13 -17.14 3.04 21.32
N ILE A 14 -16.75 2.90 22.60
CA ILE A 14 -16.86 1.64 23.34
C ILE A 14 -18.33 1.20 23.44
N ASP A 15 -19.23 2.13 23.78
CA ASP A 15 -20.66 1.83 23.86
C ASP A 15 -21.24 1.41 22.49
N ALA A 16 -20.85 2.11 21.42
CA ALA A 16 -21.26 1.76 20.06
C ALA A 16 -20.75 0.37 19.62
N LEU A 17 -19.49 0.04 19.94
CA LEU A 17 -18.87 -1.25 19.64
C LEU A 17 -19.41 -2.42 20.49
N ALA A 18 -20.08 -2.12 21.60
CA ALA A 18 -20.75 -3.12 22.43
C ALA A 18 -22.15 -3.49 21.90
N SER A 19 -22.70 -2.73 20.95
CA SER A 19 -23.96 -3.04 20.29
C SER A 19 -23.88 -4.39 19.56
N PRO A 20 -24.89 -5.27 19.66
CA PRO A 20 -24.94 -6.48 18.84
C PRO A 20 -25.06 -6.17 17.34
N TYR A 21 -25.41 -4.92 16.98
CA TYR A 21 -25.54 -4.44 15.60
C TYR A 21 -24.32 -3.66 15.10
N ALA A 22 -23.24 -3.57 15.88
CA ALA A 22 -22.07 -2.76 15.55
C ALA A 22 -21.49 -3.08 14.16
N MET A 23 -21.53 -4.35 13.73
CA MET A 23 -21.06 -4.76 12.42
C MET A 23 -21.92 -4.23 11.27
N GLU A 24 -23.23 -4.08 11.46
CA GLU A 24 -24.14 -3.51 10.46
C GLU A 24 -24.13 -1.97 10.48
N ASP A 25 -24.01 -1.38 11.67
CA ASP A 25 -23.95 0.06 11.90
C ASP A 25 -22.65 0.69 11.34
N PHE A 26 -21.56 -0.08 11.34
CA PHE A 26 -20.25 0.29 10.80
C PHE A 26 -19.87 -0.60 9.61
N SER A 27 -20.65 -0.47 8.54
CA SER A 27 -20.50 -1.22 7.30
C SER A 27 -20.49 -0.28 6.10
N ALA A 28 -19.62 -0.59 5.14
CA ALA A 28 -19.58 0.04 3.82
C ALA A 28 -20.91 -0.03 3.04
N LEU A 29 -21.84 -0.92 3.40
CA LEU A 29 -23.09 -1.16 2.66
C LEU A 29 -24.34 -0.57 3.32
N THR A 30 -24.36 -0.43 4.65
CA THR A 30 -25.58 -0.15 5.42
C THR A 30 -25.41 0.94 6.47
N GLY A 31 -24.17 1.34 6.76
CA GLY A 31 -23.83 2.18 7.90
C GLY A 31 -22.78 3.24 7.59
N ALA A 32 -21.97 3.59 8.58
CA ALA A 32 -20.88 4.54 8.40
C ALA A 32 -19.71 3.91 7.63
N SER A 33 -19.21 4.61 6.60
CA SER A 33 -18.08 4.18 5.79
C SER A 33 -16.75 4.14 6.54
N SER A 34 -16.69 4.70 7.76
CA SER A 34 -15.55 4.67 8.67
C SER A 34 -16.00 4.93 10.12
N LEU A 35 -15.20 4.50 11.08
CA LEU A 35 -15.32 4.87 12.49
C LEU A 35 -14.20 5.84 12.85
N VAL A 36 -14.54 7.04 13.32
CA VAL A 36 -13.57 8.06 13.74
C VAL A 36 -13.70 8.29 15.24
N VAL A 37 -12.58 8.17 15.96
CA VAL A 37 -12.53 8.30 17.42
C VAL A 37 -11.46 9.31 17.83
N ASP A 38 -11.84 10.28 18.64
CA ASP A 38 -10.93 11.21 19.28
C ASP A 38 -10.39 10.58 20.59
N LEU A 39 -9.08 10.36 20.62
CA LEU A 39 -8.36 9.76 21.76
C LEU A 39 -7.56 10.81 22.55
N ARG A 40 -7.76 12.11 22.30
CA ARG A 40 -7.06 13.19 23.00
C ARG A 40 -7.65 13.48 24.39
N ASP A 41 -8.93 13.15 24.59
CA ASP A 41 -9.60 13.17 25.89
C ASP A 41 -9.15 11.99 26.77
N THR A 42 -9.43 12.04 28.07
CA THR A 42 -9.07 10.97 29.02
C THR A 42 -9.63 9.62 28.58
N ALA A 43 -8.73 8.69 28.23
CA ALA A 43 -9.08 7.35 27.81
C ALA A 43 -9.34 6.43 29.02
N PRO A 44 -10.47 5.69 29.08
CA PRO A 44 -10.61 4.61 30.03
C PRO A 44 -9.53 3.54 29.83
N ALA A 45 -9.18 2.85 30.92
CA ALA A 45 -8.22 1.75 30.87
C ALA A 45 -8.67 0.66 29.86
N ALA A 46 -7.71 0.13 29.10
CA ALA A 46 -7.95 -0.82 28.02
C ALA A 46 -8.16 -2.28 28.49
N ASP A 47 -8.28 -2.52 29.80
CA ASP A 47 -8.24 -3.85 30.42
C ASP A 47 -9.58 -4.34 30.97
N GLY A 48 -10.58 -3.47 31.13
CA GLY A 48 -11.92 -3.84 31.57
C GLY A 48 -12.68 -4.72 30.57
N GLU A 49 -13.67 -5.49 31.05
CA GLU A 49 -14.44 -6.43 30.23
C GLU A 49 -15.14 -5.76 29.02
N ALA A 50 -15.70 -4.57 29.23
CA ALA A 50 -16.29 -3.77 28.15
C ALA A 50 -15.24 -3.30 27.13
N ALA A 51 -14.05 -2.90 27.59
CA ALA A 51 -12.94 -2.51 26.74
C ALA A 51 -12.46 -3.71 25.90
N GLN A 52 -12.26 -4.88 26.51
CA GLN A 52 -11.83 -6.09 25.79
C GLN A 52 -12.83 -6.49 24.70
N ARG A 53 -14.14 -6.46 24.99
CA ARG A 53 -15.18 -6.69 23.97
C ARG A 53 -15.11 -5.67 22.84
N ALA A 54 -15.02 -4.38 23.16
CA ALA A 54 -14.92 -3.33 22.16
C ALA A 54 -13.68 -3.49 21.27
N GLN A 55 -12.54 -3.89 21.83
CA GLN A 55 -11.32 -4.17 21.06
C GLN A 55 -11.49 -5.36 20.11
N MET A 56 -12.16 -6.43 20.56
CA MET A 56 -12.48 -7.57 19.69
C MET A 56 -13.38 -7.15 18.53
N THR A 57 -14.42 -6.37 18.78
CA THR A 57 -15.31 -5.83 17.74
C THR A 57 -14.54 -4.90 16.79
N LEU A 58 -13.72 -3.97 17.34
CA LEU A 58 -12.93 -3.02 16.56
C LEU A 58 -12.00 -3.72 15.56
N ALA A 59 -11.33 -4.81 15.98
CA ALA A 59 -10.46 -5.58 15.12
C ALA A 59 -11.20 -6.25 13.94
N GLN A 60 -12.50 -6.48 14.06
CA GLN A 60 -13.31 -7.18 13.07
C GLN A 60 -14.21 -6.26 12.25
N LEU A 61 -14.30 -4.98 12.61
CA LEU A 61 -15.26 -4.02 12.06
C LEU A 61 -15.23 -3.95 10.52
N ALA A 62 -16.40 -3.84 9.91
CA ALA A 62 -16.58 -3.83 8.45
C ALA A 62 -16.40 -2.43 7.82
N CYS A 63 -15.52 -1.61 8.40
CA CYS A 63 -15.06 -0.34 7.85
C CYS A 63 -13.65 0.04 8.37
N PRO A 64 -12.95 0.99 7.71
CA PRO A 64 -11.77 1.64 8.25
C PRO A 64 -12.02 2.33 9.60
N THR A 65 -11.04 2.21 10.49
CA THR A 65 -11.05 2.82 11.82
C THR A 65 -9.94 3.86 11.92
N ILE A 66 -10.28 5.06 12.36
CA ILE A 66 -9.38 6.22 12.43
C ILE A 66 -9.37 6.75 13.86
N ALA A 67 -8.18 6.82 14.45
CA ALA A 67 -7.94 7.52 15.71
C ALA A 67 -7.34 8.90 15.46
N ILE A 68 -7.67 9.86 16.32
CA ILE A 68 -6.97 11.14 16.45
C ILE A 68 -6.28 11.13 17.81
N ALA A 69 -4.95 11.13 17.83
CA ALA A 69 -4.17 11.00 19.05
C ALA A 69 -2.84 11.77 18.95
N GLN A 70 -2.44 12.41 20.05
CA GLN A 70 -1.14 13.07 20.14
C GLN A 70 -0.06 12.07 20.58
N PRO A 71 1.12 12.03 19.93
CA PRO A 71 2.20 11.06 20.23
C PRO A 71 2.70 11.04 21.68
N SER A 72 2.46 12.11 22.45
CA SER A 72 3.04 12.35 23.77
C SER A 72 2.13 11.99 24.96
N GLN A 73 0.92 11.47 24.75
CA GLN A 73 0.01 11.22 25.87
C GLN A 73 0.30 9.92 26.63
N ALA A 74 0.71 10.07 27.90
CA ALA A 74 1.08 9.01 28.84
C ALA A 74 -0.09 8.25 29.50
N ASN A 75 -1.34 8.45 29.06
CA ASN A 75 -2.55 8.03 29.81
C ASN A 75 -3.39 6.95 29.09
N GLY A 76 -2.82 5.80 28.74
CA GLY A 76 -3.57 4.66 28.14
C GLY A 76 -4.06 4.85 26.68
N SER A 77 -4.10 6.10 26.20
CA SER A 77 -4.40 6.48 24.80
C SER A 77 -3.52 5.76 23.77
N HIS A 78 -2.24 5.52 24.11
CA HIS A 78 -1.32 4.75 23.27
C HIS A 78 -1.75 3.28 23.07
N ALA A 79 -2.37 2.64 24.08
CA ALA A 79 -2.82 1.26 23.95
C ALA A 79 -3.99 1.17 22.97
N TRP A 80 -4.90 2.14 22.99
CA TRP A 80 -6.02 2.24 22.07
C TRP A 80 -5.60 2.65 20.66
N SER A 81 -4.73 3.66 20.51
CA SER A 81 -4.36 4.18 19.19
C SER A 81 -3.73 3.11 18.31
N ALA A 82 -2.98 2.17 18.87
CA ALA A 82 -2.38 1.05 18.16
C ALA A 82 -3.40 0.03 17.57
N LEU A 83 -4.65 0.08 18.02
CA LEU A 83 -5.72 -0.82 17.57
C LEU A 83 -6.45 -0.31 16.33
N PHE A 84 -6.31 0.98 15.99
CA PHE A 84 -6.94 1.59 14.83
C PHE A 84 -6.12 1.37 13.56
N ASP A 85 -6.79 1.38 12.41
CA ASP A 85 -6.15 1.21 11.11
C ASP A 85 -5.30 2.41 10.72
N VAL A 86 -5.70 3.61 11.14
CA VAL A 86 -4.99 4.87 10.94
C VAL A 86 -5.00 5.65 12.26
N CYS A 87 -3.88 6.28 12.58
CA CYS A 87 -3.78 7.21 13.70
C CYS A 87 -3.24 8.55 13.19
N LEU A 88 -4.04 9.60 13.31
CA LEU A 88 -3.69 10.98 12.93
C LEU A 88 -3.25 11.76 14.16
N GLU A 89 -2.32 12.71 13.98
CA GLU A 89 -1.89 13.63 15.04
C GLU A 89 -2.94 14.72 15.31
N ASP A 90 -3.67 15.12 14.26
CA ASP A 90 -4.74 16.10 14.25
C ASP A 90 -5.75 15.85 13.09
N GLU A 91 -6.72 16.74 12.94
CA GLU A 91 -7.81 16.65 11.97
C GLU A 91 -7.43 17.01 10.53
N THR A 92 -6.19 17.47 10.27
CA THR A 92 -5.78 18.06 8.98
C THR A 92 -6.12 17.17 7.79
N ASP A 93 -5.90 15.86 7.94
CA ASP A 93 -6.12 14.87 6.87
C ASP A 93 -7.44 14.11 6.97
N LEU A 94 -8.26 14.38 8.00
CA LEU A 94 -9.48 13.64 8.25
C LEU A 94 -10.50 13.80 7.11
N ALA A 95 -10.67 15.02 6.61
CA ALA A 95 -11.60 15.31 5.52
C ALA A 95 -11.19 14.60 4.21
N THR A 96 -9.89 14.54 3.93
CA THR A 96 -9.36 13.83 2.75
C THR A 96 -9.55 12.33 2.88
N LEU A 97 -9.24 11.75 4.04
CA LEU A 97 -9.47 10.33 4.30
C LEU A 97 -10.94 9.96 4.18
N ASP A 98 -11.82 10.73 4.83
CA ASP A 98 -13.26 10.49 4.78
C ASP A 98 -13.81 10.55 3.35
N HIS A 99 -13.42 11.58 2.59
CA HIS A 99 -13.82 11.72 1.19
C HIS A 99 -13.41 10.50 0.35
N ASN A 100 -12.16 10.07 0.45
CA ASN A 100 -11.65 8.94 -0.34
C ASN A 100 -12.30 7.61 0.08
N ILE A 101 -12.50 7.41 1.38
CA ILE A 101 -13.16 6.22 1.91
C ILE A 101 -14.61 6.14 1.44
N ARG A 102 -15.36 7.26 1.45
CA ARG A 102 -16.74 7.30 0.92
C ARG A 102 -16.80 7.12 -0.60
N ALA A 103 -15.77 7.57 -1.31
CA ALA A 103 -15.69 7.41 -2.76
C ALA A 103 -15.44 5.95 -3.18
N ASN A 104 -14.65 5.19 -2.40
CA ASN A 104 -14.34 3.78 -2.67
C ASN A 104 -14.40 2.93 -1.37
N PRO A 105 -15.59 2.76 -0.78
CA PRO A 105 -15.74 2.11 0.52
C PRO A 105 -15.39 0.61 0.51
N GLN A 106 -15.62 -0.10 -0.60
CA GLN A 106 -15.30 -1.53 -0.71
C GLN A 106 -13.78 -1.75 -0.79
N ALA A 107 -13.08 -0.96 -1.62
CA ALA A 107 -11.62 -1.01 -1.67
C ALA A 107 -10.98 -0.58 -0.36
N SER A 108 -11.53 0.45 0.30
CA SER A 108 -11.05 0.92 1.61
C SER A 108 -11.21 -0.14 2.69
N LEU A 109 -12.36 -0.82 2.74
CA LEU A 109 -12.59 -1.96 3.64
C LEU A 109 -11.62 -3.10 3.36
N ALA A 110 -11.49 -3.49 2.09
CA ALA A 110 -10.60 -4.57 1.68
C ALA A 110 -9.14 -4.27 2.04
N MET A 111 -8.70 -3.01 1.89
CA MET A 111 -7.36 -2.54 2.27
C MET A 111 -7.07 -2.78 3.76
N VAL A 112 -7.95 -2.28 4.64
CA VAL A 112 -7.71 -2.40 6.09
C VAL A 112 -7.83 -3.84 6.56
N GLN A 113 -8.81 -4.60 6.06
CA GLN A 113 -8.98 -6.01 6.43
C GLN A 113 -7.79 -6.85 5.96
N LEU A 114 -7.27 -6.60 4.75
CA LEU A 114 -6.08 -7.29 4.27
C LEU A 114 -4.90 -7.05 5.22
N LEU A 115 -4.66 -5.81 5.67
CA LEU A 115 -3.57 -5.53 6.63
C LEU A 115 -3.83 -6.04 8.04
N ARG A 116 -5.09 -6.17 8.48
CA ARG A 116 -5.43 -6.79 9.77
C ARG A 116 -5.15 -8.29 9.77
N HIS A 117 -5.51 -8.97 8.67
CA HIS A 117 -5.43 -10.44 8.57
C HIS A 117 -4.09 -10.95 8.03
N SER A 118 -3.32 -10.11 7.34
CA SER A 118 -1.99 -10.50 6.84
C SER A 118 -0.86 -10.31 7.85
N ARG A 119 -1.17 -9.80 9.06
CA ARG A 119 -0.19 -9.63 10.14
C ARG A 119 0.44 -10.98 10.48
N GLY A 120 1.76 -11.05 10.36
CA GLY A 120 2.53 -12.26 10.68
C GLY A 120 2.52 -13.35 9.62
N LEU A 121 1.80 -13.18 8.49
CA LEU A 121 1.91 -14.11 7.37
C LEU A 121 3.32 -14.11 6.78
N SER A 122 3.73 -15.23 6.16
CA SER A 122 4.95 -15.26 5.36
C SER A 122 4.84 -14.30 4.17
N ILE A 123 5.96 -13.93 3.54
CA ILE A 123 5.92 -13.12 2.31
C ILE A 123 5.10 -13.83 1.23
N HIS A 124 5.23 -15.15 1.13
CA HIS A 124 4.48 -15.94 0.15
C HIS A 124 2.96 -15.87 0.40
N ASP A 125 2.52 -16.14 1.63
CA ASP A 125 1.10 -16.16 1.98
C ASP A 125 0.49 -14.76 1.93
N GLY A 126 1.26 -13.75 2.33
CA GLY A 126 0.86 -12.34 2.20
C GLY A 126 0.64 -11.93 0.74
N LEU A 127 1.55 -12.28 -0.16
CA LEU A 127 1.40 -11.99 -1.61
C LEU A 127 0.22 -12.75 -2.23
N THR A 128 -0.04 -13.98 -1.77
CA THR A 128 -1.21 -14.75 -2.20
C THR A 128 -2.50 -14.08 -1.72
N ALA A 129 -2.58 -13.68 -0.45
CA ALA A 129 -3.72 -12.97 0.12
C ALA A 129 -3.97 -11.63 -0.60
N GLU A 130 -2.92 -10.85 -0.84
CA GLU A 130 -2.99 -9.61 -1.63
C GLU A 130 -3.57 -9.87 -3.02
N SER A 131 -3.07 -10.88 -3.73
CA SER A 131 -3.56 -11.18 -5.06
C SER A 131 -5.02 -11.64 -5.07
N LEU A 132 -5.47 -12.39 -4.06
CA LEU A 132 -6.86 -12.83 -3.95
C LEU A 132 -7.79 -11.62 -3.74
N VAL A 133 -7.46 -10.75 -2.78
CA VAL A 133 -8.21 -9.51 -2.52
C VAL A 133 -8.25 -8.61 -3.75
N TYR A 134 -7.08 -8.39 -4.38
CA TYR A 134 -6.99 -7.59 -5.59
C TYR A 134 -7.87 -8.15 -6.71
N SER A 135 -7.82 -9.47 -6.94
CA SER A 135 -8.66 -10.13 -7.95
C SER A 135 -10.16 -10.04 -7.64
N THR A 136 -10.56 -10.09 -6.37
CA THR A 136 -11.96 -9.85 -5.97
C THR A 136 -12.39 -8.43 -6.37
N LEU A 137 -11.57 -7.42 -6.08
CA LEU A 137 -11.88 -6.02 -6.39
C LEU A 137 -11.89 -5.71 -7.89
N GLN A 138 -11.12 -6.44 -8.71
CA GLN A 138 -11.15 -6.29 -10.17
C GLN A 138 -12.53 -6.56 -10.79
N SER A 139 -13.39 -7.33 -10.13
CA SER A 139 -14.79 -7.55 -10.55
C SER A 139 -15.79 -6.61 -9.87
N GLY A 140 -15.30 -5.70 -9.02
CA GLY A 140 -16.12 -4.80 -8.22
C GLY A 140 -16.67 -3.59 -9.00
N PRO A 141 -17.77 -2.98 -8.52
CA PRO A 141 -18.38 -1.80 -9.14
C PRO A 141 -17.48 -0.55 -9.12
N GLU A 142 -16.63 -0.41 -8.10
CA GLU A 142 -15.70 0.73 -7.96
C GLU A 142 -14.66 0.73 -9.08
N PHE A 143 -13.95 -0.38 -9.27
CA PHE A 143 -12.99 -0.53 -10.36
C PHE A 143 -13.66 -0.44 -11.74
N ALA A 144 -14.85 -1.04 -11.90
CA ALA A 144 -15.62 -0.90 -13.14
C ALA A 144 -15.99 0.55 -13.44
N THR A 145 -16.30 1.36 -12.42
CA THR A 145 -16.59 2.80 -12.57
C THR A 145 -15.34 3.57 -12.94
N TRP A 146 -14.23 3.34 -12.23
CA TRP A 146 -12.95 3.94 -12.56
C TRP A 146 -12.51 3.61 -14.01
N LEU A 147 -12.69 2.38 -14.47
CA LEU A 147 -12.37 1.98 -15.85
C LEU A 147 -13.18 2.73 -16.91
N ARG A 148 -14.44 3.08 -16.62
CA ARG A 148 -15.31 3.86 -17.51
C ARG A 148 -14.93 5.33 -17.53
N ASP A 149 -14.61 5.90 -16.38
CA ASP A 149 -14.46 7.35 -16.21
C ASP A 149 -13.02 7.83 -16.45
N ARG A 150 -12.02 6.94 -16.35
CA ARG A 150 -10.63 7.30 -16.58
C ARG A 150 -10.39 7.76 -18.02
N LYS A 151 -9.48 8.72 -18.18
CA LYS A 151 -8.89 9.01 -19.49
C LYS A 151 -8.05 7.81 -19.90
N ARG A 152 -8.42 7.12 -20.99
CA ARG A 152 -7.60 6.03 -21.54
C ARG A 152 -6.22 6.58 -21.92
N PRO A 153 -5.14 6.08 -21.30
CA PRO A 153 -3.80 6.46 -21.72
C PRO A 153 -3.57 6.04 -23.17
N SER A 154 -2.77 6.81 -23.91
CA SER A 154 -2.30 6.34 -25.21
C SER A 154 -1.55 5.02 -25.04
N VAL A 155 -1.80 4.06 -25.92
CA VAL A 155 -0.94 2.88 -26.05
C VAL A 155 0.34 3.37 -26.70
N SER A 156 1.47 3.32 -25.98
CA SER A 156 2.76 3.55 -26.62
C SER A 156 3.05 2.39 -27.57
N ALA A 157 3.65 2.67 -28.72
CA ALA A 157 4.29 1.61 -29.49
C ALA A 157 5.33 0.90 -28.59
N ALA A 158 5.51 -0.40 -28.79
CA ALA A 158 6.59 -1.14 -28.15
C ALA A 158 7.90 -0.40 -28.44
N ALA A 159 8.65 -0.08 -27.39
CA ALA A 159 9.96 0.53 -27.56
C ALA A 159 10.87 -0.50 -28.27
N ASN A 160 11.79 -0.03 -29.12
CA ASN A 160 12.78 -0.89 -29.74
C ASN A 160 13.84 -1.39 -28.73
N GLU A 161 13.85 -0.82 -27.53
CA GLU A 161 14.75 -1.15 -26.43
C GLU A 161 14.06 -2.07 -25.41
N PRO A 162 14.82 -2.93 -24.71
CA PRO A 162 14.24 -3.79 -23.68
C PRO A 162 13.67 -2.97 -22.53
N ALA A 163 12.51 -3.38 -22.00
CA ALA A 163 11.87 -2.75 -20.85
C ALA A 163 12.71 -2.80 -19.56
N VAL A 164 13.70 -3.70 -19.49
CA VAL A 164 14.68 -3.79 -18.41
C VAL A 164 16.08 -3.93 -19.02
N ILE A 165 16.99 -3.03 -18.68
CA ILE A 165 18.41 -3.12 -19.07
C ILE A 165 19.19 -3.78 -17.94
N VAL A 166 20.07 -4.72 -18.29
CA VAL A 166 20.95 -5.41 -17.35
C VAL A 166 22.41 -5.27 -17.78
N ILE A 167 23.25 -4.77 -16.89
CA ILE A 167 24.69 -4.68 -17.09
C ILE A 167 25.38 -5.36 -15.90
N ARG A 168 26.25 -6.32 -16.18
CA ARG A 168 27.05 -6.98 -15.15
C ARG A 168 28.48 -6.46 -15.19
N ASP A 169 28.98 -6.02 -14.04
CA ASP A 169 30.37 -5.65 -13.81
C ASP A 169 30.92 -6.50 -12.66
N ALA A 170 31.75 -7.49 -13.00
CA ALA A 170 32.24 -8.52 -12.09
C ALA A 170 31.11 -9.19 -11.25
N GLU A 171 31.09 -8.95 -9.94
CA GLU A 171 30.12 -9.49 -8.99
C GLU A 171 28.88 -8.59 -8.79
N THR A 172 28.83 -7.43 -9.46
CA THR A 172 27.71 -6.48 -9.38
C THR A 172 26.84 -6.53 -10.62
N VAL A 173 25.51 -6.54 -10.43
CA VAL A 173 24.53 -6.41 -11.50
C VAL A 173 23.76 -5.11 -11.37
N HIS A 174 23.81 -4.29 -12.42
CA HIS A 174 23.01 -3.08 -12.56
C HIS A 174 21.74 -3.42 -13.33
N VAL A 175 20.58 -3.18 -12.71
CA VAL A 175 19.26 -3.38 -13.30
C VAL A 175 18.58 -2.02 -13.44
N THR A 176 18.15 -1.68 -14.65
CA THR A 176 17.48 -0.41 -14.93
C THR A 176 16.11 -0.66 -15.54
N LEU A 177 15.05 -0.16 -14.89
CA LEU A 177 13.71 -0.08 -15.50
C LEU A 177 13.75 0.94 -16.63
N ASN A 178 13.44 0.52 -17.87
CA ASN A 178 13.75 1.31 -19.07
C ASN A 178 12.51 1.57 -19.94
N ARG A 179 11.58 2.34 -19.40
CA ARG A 179 10.47 2.98 -20.15
C ARG A 179 10.35 4.46 -19.74
N PRO A 180 11.42 5.26 -19.91
CA PRO A 180 11.51 6.61 -19.36
C PRO A 180 10.40 7.54 -19.87
N GLU A 181 9.95 7.37 -21.11
CA GLU A 181 8.85 8.10 -21.75
C GLU A 181 7.48 7.86 -21.10
N ARG A 182 7.38 6.80 -20.30
CA ARG A 182 6.20 6.44 -19.50
C ARG A 182 6.48 6.52 -17.99
N HIS A 183 7.53 7.22 -17.57
CA HIS A 183 7.96 7.25 -16.17
C HIS A 183 8.11 5.83 -15.58
N ASN A 184 8.64 4.90 -16.38
CA ASN A 184 8.81 3.49 -16.05
C ASN A 184 7.52 2.85 -15.49
N ALA A 185 6.37 3.15 -16.11
CA ALA A 185 5.12 2.47 -15.81
C ALA A 185 5.30 0.94 -15.97
N PHE A 186 4.89 0.21 -14.94
CA PHE A 186 5.14 -1.21 -14.74
C PHE A 186 4.13 -2.04 -15.53
N SER A 187 4.46 -2.29 -16.81
CA SER A 187 3.69 -3.14 -17.73
C SER A 187 3.91 -4.62 -17.48
N ALA A 188 3.10 -5.47 -18.12
CA ALA A 188 3.32 -6.91 -18.18
C ALA A 188 4.69 -7.27 -18.77
N GLU A 189 5.15 -6.54 -19.80
CA GLU A 189 6.48 -6.71 -20.39
C GLU A 189 7.58 -6.40 -19.36
N MET A 190 7.50 -5.26 -18.67
CA MET A 190 8.47 -4.88 -17.64
C MET A 190 8.45 -5.88 -16.47
N ARG A 191 7.26 -6.31 -16.04
CA ARG A 191 7.09 -7.33 -14.98
C ARG A 191 7.80 -8.63 -15.36
N ASP A 192 7.54 -9.14 -16.56
CA ASP A 192 8.06 -10.42 -17.00
C ASP A 192 9.58 -10.37 -17.18
N ALA A 193 10.08 -9.33 -17.85
CA ALA A 193 11.52 -9.10 -17.99
C ALA A 193 12.22 -8.96 -16.62
N PHE A 194 11.63 -8.20 -15.68
CA PHE A 194 12.22 -8.02 -14.36
C PHE A 194 12.20 -9.32 -13.55
N ALA A 195 11.12 -10.12 -13.64
CA ALA A 195 11.05 -11.42 -12.99
C ALA A 195 12.11 -12.40 -13.53
N GLU A 196 12.38 -12.40 -14.84
CA GLU A 196 13.45 -13.20 -15.44
C GLU A 196 14.83 -12.78 -14.92
N VAL A 197 15.11 -11.47 -14.85
CA VAL A 197 16.37 -10.95 -14.31
C VAL A 197 16.56 -11.35 -12.85
N LEU A 198 15.52 -11.24 -12.01
CA LEU A 198 15.60 -11.64 -10.62
C LEU A 198 15.78 -13.16 -10.44
N GLN A 199 15.25 -13.99 -11.34
CA GLN A 199 15.51 -15.44 -11.32
C GLN A 199 16.99 -15.75 -11.54
N VAL A 200 17.66 -15.03 -12.46
CA VAL A 200 19.10 -15.17 -12.69
C VAL A 200 19.88 -14.71 -11.45
N ILE A 201 19.53 -13.56 -10.87
CA ILE A 201 20.17 -13.04 -9.65
C ILE A 201 20.04 -14.01 -8.46
N ASP A 202 18.85 -14.58 -8.28
CA ASP A 202 18.56 -15.54 -7.22
C ASP A 202 19.38 -16.83 -7.38
N ALA A 203 19.54 -17.31 -8.62
CA ALA A 203 20.24 -18.57 -8.91
C ALA A 203 21.78 -18.44 -8.97
N ASP A 204 22.33 -17.28 -9.33
CA ASP A 204 23.77 -17.08 -9.49
C ASP A 204 24.41 -16.53 -8.20
N ALA A 205 25.06 -17.42 -7.45
CA ALA A 205 25.77 -17.09 -6.22
C ALA A 205 27.03 -16.22 -6.41
N SER A 206 27.51 -16.05 -7.64
CA SER A 206 28.62 -15.13 -7.94
C SER A 206 28.18 -13.66 -8.02
N ILE A 207 26.87 -13.39 -8.06
CA ILE A 207 26.32 -12.05 -7.94
C ILE A 207 26.24 -11.70 -6.45
N ARG A 208 27.08 -10.76 -6.02
CA ARG A 208 27.18 -10.31 -4.62
C ARG A 208 26.40 -9.04 -4.34
N SER A 209 26.17 -8.20 -5.35
CA SER A 209 25.43 -6.96 -5.23
C SER A 209 24.60 -6.66 -6.47
N VAL A 210 23.45 -6.05 -6.24
CA VAL A 210 22.54 -5.60 -7.28
C VAL A 210 22.19 -4.13 -7.03
N VAL A 211 22.25 -3.33 -8.07
CA VAL A 211 21.80 -1.94 -8.04
C VAL A 211 20.57 -1.82 -8.94
N LEU A 212 19.41 -1.58 -8.36
CA LEU A 212 18.15 -1.37 -9.08
C LEU A 212 17.86 0.13 -9.22
N ARG A 213 17.64 0.61 -10.44
CA ARG A 213 17.32 2.02 -10.74
C ARG A 213 16.22 2.13 -11.80
N GLY A 214 15.69 3.34 -12.00
CA GLY A 214 14.85 3.68 -13.16
C GLY A 214 15.59 4.57 -14.15
N ALA A 215 15.28 4.46 -15.44
CA ALA A 215 15.74 5.38 -16.46
C ALA A 215 14.90 6.66 -16.48
N GLY A 216 15.49 7.79 -16.90
CA GLY A 216 14.76 9.03 -17.12
C GLY A 216 14.31 9.74 -15.84
N ALA A 217 13.16 10.42 -15.89
CA ALA A 217 12.74 11.38 -14.88
C ALA A 217 12.14 10.79 -13.59
N SER A 218 11.82 9.49 -13.57
CA SER A 218 11.20 8.83 -12.42
C SER A 218 11.78 7.44 -12.23
N PHE A 219 11.76 6.94 -11.00
CA PHE A 219 12.04 5.54 -10.73
C PHE A 219 10.97 4.63 -11.34
N CYS A 220 9.71 4.77 -10.92
CA CYS A 220 8.58 4.00 -11.43
C CYS A 220 7.23 4.63 -11.00
N SER A 221 6.35 4.88 -11.96
CA SER A 221 5.04 5.51 -11.75
C SER A 221 3.90 4.52 -11.44
N GLY A 222 4.24 3.28 -11.09
CA GLY A 222 3.26 2.24 -10.73
C GLY A 222 2.82 1.41 -11.93
N GLY A 223 1.74 0.64 -11.77
CA GLY A 223 1.22 -0.21 -12.86
C GLY A 223 0.87 0.57 -14.12
N ASP A 224 1.13 0.01 -15.30
CA ASP A 224 0.75 0.67 -16.55
C ASP A 224 -0.77 0.76 -16.70
N LEU A 225 -1.30 1.98 -16.55
CA LEU A 225 -2.75 2.21 -16.56
C LEU A 225 -3.41 1.75 -17.86
N ALA A 226 -2.67 1.70 -18.98
CA ALA A 226 -3.19 1.21 -20.26
C ALA A 226 -3.56 -0.28 -20.23
N GLU A 227 -2.96 -1.07 -19.34
CA GLU A 227 -3.19 -2.52 -19.21
C GLU A 227 -4.29 -2.87 -18.19
N PHE A 228 -4.73 -1.93 -17.36
CA PHE A 228 -5.83 -2.20 -16.45
C PHE A 228 -7.13 -2.51 -17.22
N GLY A 229 -7.76 -3.63 -16.88
CA GLY A 229 -8.99 -4.12 -17.52
C GLY A 229 -8.78 -4.85 -18.85
N THR A 230 -7.54 -5.15 -19.25
CA THR A 230 -7.27 -5.90 -20.51
C THR A 230 -7.20 -7.42 -20.32
N LEU A 231 -7.02 -7.90 -19.09
CA LEU A 231 -7.07 -9.32 -18.76
C LEU A 231 -8.50 -9.87 -18.91
N PRO A 232 -8.66 -11.13 -19.36
CA PRO A 232 -9.98 -11.69 -19.63
C PRO A 232 -10.85 -11.85 -18.38
N ASP A 233 -10.23 -12.19 -17.25
CA ASP A 233 -10.92 -12.41 -15.98
C ASP A 233 -9.95 -12.32 -14.79
N PRO A 234 -10.45 -12.10 -13.56
CA PRO A 234 -9.59 -11.99 -12.37
C PRO A 234 -8.92 -13.29 -11.91
N ALA A 235 -9.46 -14.46 -12.28
CA ALA A 235 -8.85 -15.75 -11.92
C ALA A 235 -7.58 -15.97 -12.75
N THR A 236 -7.63 -15.68 -14.06
CA THR A 236 -6.44 -15.62 -14.92
C THR A 236 -5.44 -14.59 -14.40
N ALA A 237 -5.91 -13.41 -13.99
CA ALA A 237 -5.05 -12.38 -13.39
C ALA A 237 -4.34 -12.86 -12.11
N HIS A 238 -5.05 -13.60 -11.25
CA HIS A 238 -4.48 -14.22 -10.05
C HIS A 238 -3.39 -15.23 -10.40
N VAL A 239 -3.64 -16.14 -11.34
CA VAL A 239 -2.64 -17.14 -11.78
C VAL A 239 -1.37 -16.45 -12.30
N ILE A 240 -1.52 -15.39 -13.09
CA ILE A 240 -0.38 -14.61 -13.58
C ILE A 240 0.41 -13.98 -12.41
N ARG A 241 -0.25 -13.35 -11.44
CA ARG A 241 0.45 -12.77 -10.27
C ARG A 241 1.13 -13.87 -9.43
N SER A 242 0.47 -15.00 -9.19
CA SER A 242 1.02 -16.10 -8.39
C SER A 242 2.27 -16.73 -9.01
N THR A 243 2.43 -16.64 -10.33
CA THR A 243 3.57 -17.23 -11.06
C THR A 243 4.65 -16.22 -11.43
N ARG A 244 4.28 -14.98 -11.75
CA ARG A 244 5.16 -13.96 -12.33
C ARG A 244 5.31 -12.68 -11.50
N ASN A 245 4.86 -12.65 -10.24
CA ASN A 245 5.07 -11.47 -9.38
C ASN A 245 6.57 -11.31 -8.99
N PRO A 246 7.24 -10.21 -9.40
CA PRO A 246 8.63 -9.94 -9.06
C PRO A 246 8.88 -9.81 -7.55
N ALA A 247 7.89 -9.38 -6.76
CA ALA A 247 8.03 -9.18 -5.31
C ALA A 247 8.56 -10.42 -4.59
N ARG A 248 8.07 -11.61 -4.95
CA ARG A 248 8.53 -12.87 -4.35
C ARG A 248 10.00 -13.15 -4.64
N LEU A 249 10.45 -12.85 -5.85
CA LEU A 249 11.84 -13.05 -6.27
C LEU A 249 12.75 -12.00 -5.62
N LEU A 250 12.30 -10.75 -5.61
CA LEU A 250 13.01 -9.62 -5.00
C LEU A 250 13.24 -9.86 -3.50
N ALA A 251 12.23 -10.39 -2.80
CA ALA A 251 12.33 -10.74 -1.38
C ALA A 251 13.41 -11.80 -1.09
N ARG A 252 13.69 -12.73 -2.01
CA ARG A 252 14.70 -13.79 -1.80
C ARG A 252 16.14 -13.31 -1.96
N CYS A 253 16.33 -12.26 -2.74
CA CYS A 253 17.65 -11.63 -2.97
C CYS A 253 17.74 -10.23 -2.34
N ALA A 254 16.82 -9.89 -1.44
CA ALA A 254 16.66 -8.55 -0.88
C ALA A 254 17.93 -8.02 -0.21
N ASP A 255 18.70 -8.91 0.43
CA ASP A 255 19.96 -8.62 1.11
C ASP A 255 21.07 -8.12 0.17
N ARG A 256 21.00 -8.50 -1.11
CA ARG A 256 21.97 -8.11 -2.14
C ARG A 256 21.52 -6.90 -2.95
N VAL A 257 20.26 -6.47 -2.83
CA VAL A 257 19.69 -5.43 -3.69
C VAL A 257 19.67 -4.09 -2.99
N ARG A 258 20.35 -3.11 -3.58
CA ARG A 258 20.16 -1.69 -3.28
C ARG A 258 19.28 -1.05 -4.36
N CYS A 259 18.16 -0.48 -3.95
CA CYS A 259 17.32 0.35 -4.80
C CYS A 259 17.79 1.80 -4.72
N GLU A 260 17.96 2.45 -5.86
CA GLU A 260 18.17 3.89 -5.93
C GLU A 260 16.97 4.51 -6.66
N VAL A 261 16.18 5.28 -5.92
CA VAL A 261 14.89 5.81 -6.36
C VAL A 261 14.92 7.33 -6.47
N HIS A 262 14.23 7.89 -7.45
CA HIS A 262 14.17 9.32 -7.75
C HIS A 262 12.83 9.68 -8.41
N GLY A 263 12.47 10.96 -8.41
CA GLY A 263 11.23 11.43 -9.01
C GLY A 263 9.98 10.68 -8.51
N ALA A 264 9.10 10.26 -9.42
CA ALA A 264 7.88 9.55 -9.02
C ALA A 264 8.13 8.08 -8.64
N CYS A 265 7.67 7.69 -7.45
CA CYS A 265 7.65 6.32 -6.92
C CYS A 265 6.21 5.97 -6.48
N ALA A 266 5.35 5.57 -7.42
CA ALA A 266 3.94 5.31 -7.15
C ALA A 266 3.59 3.83 -7.26
N GLY A 267 2.65 3.32 -6.46
CA GLY A 267 2.23 1.91 -6.53
C GLY A 267 3.45 0.99 -6.57
N ALA A 268 3.56 0.14 -7.60
CA ALA A 268 4.73 -0.73 -7.83
C ALA A 268 6.11 -0.06 -7.60
N GLY A 269 6.25 1.24 -7.91
CA GLY A 269 7.47 2.01 -7.68
C GLY A 269 7.79 2.36 -6.23
N ALA A 270 6.81 2.34 -5.33
CA ALA A 270 7.01 2.36 -3.87
C ALA A 270 6.97 0.94 -3.26
N GLU A 271 6.16 0.05 -3.82
CA GLU A 271 5.91 -1.30 -3.31
C GLU A 271 7.12 -2.23 -3.45
N LEU A 272 7.75 -2.26 -4.64
CA LEU A 272 8.87 -3.16 -4.92
C LEU A 272 10.13 -2.78 -4.15
N PRO A 273 10.59 -1.51 -4.14
CA PRO A 273 11.77 -1.13 -3.35
C PRO A 273 11.64 -1.47 -1.87
N ALA A 274 10.42 -1.42 -1.32
CA ALA A 274 10.20 -1.73 0.09
C ALA A 274 10.55 -3.18 0.49
N PHE A 275 10.71 -4.11 -0.46
CA PHE A 275 11.22 -5.47 -0.19
C PHE A 275 12.73 -5.55 0.00
N THR A 276 13.51 -4.60 -0.51
CA THR A 276 14.98 -4.70 -0.51
C THR A 276 15.57 -4.32 0.85
N SER A 277 16.82 -4.67 1.11
CA SER A 277 17.49 -4.32 2.37
C SER A 277 17.90 -2.86 2.44
N ASN A 278 18.13 -2.22 1.29
CA ASN A 278 18.58 -0.84 1.19
C ASN A 278 17.84 -0.08 0.08
N VAL A 279 17.21 1.02 0.46
CA VAL A 279 16.54 1.97 -0.44
C VAL A 279 17.15 3.35 -0.22
N ARG A 280 17.87 3.82 -1.22
CA ARG A 280 18.44 5.16 -1.29
C ARG A 280 17.53 6.05 -2.13
N ALA A 281 17.09 7.17 -1.60
CA ALA A 281 16.20 8.09 -2.30
C ALA A 281 16.88 9.41 -2.64
N HIS A 282 16.79 9.83 -3.89
CA HIS A 282 17.13 11.20 -4.27
C HIS A 282 16.14 12.17 -3.61
N ARG A 283 16.58 13.41 -3.34
CA ARG A 283 15.76 14.41 -2.62
C ARG A 283 14.44 14.74 -3.32
N ASP A 284 14.38 14.64 -4.64
CA ASP A 284 13.17 14.85 -5.44
C ASP A 284 12.18 13.68 -5.42
N ALA A 285 12.53 12.56 -4.76
CA ALA A 285 11.69 11.38 -4.75
C ALA A 285 10.37 11.64 -4.00
N THR A 286 9.28 11.16 -4.58
CA THR A 286 7.93 11.23 -4.00
C THR A 286 7.26 9.87 -4.02
N PHE A 287 6.57 9.52 -2.94
CA PHE A 287 5.99 8.18 -2.73
C PHE A 287 4.48 8.28 -2.46
N TRP A 288 3.68 7.41 -3.10
CA TRP A 288 2.25 7.26 -2.79
C TRP A 288 1.66 5.94 -3.29
N LEU A 289 0.49 5.59 -2.77
CA LEU A 289 -0.30 4.42 -3.15
C LEU A 289 -1.66 4.88 -3.72
N PRO A 290 -1.84 4.93 -5.05
CA PRO A 290 -3.05 5.48 -5.66
C PRO A 290 -4.23 4.49 -5.75
N GLU A 291 -4.05 3.21 -5.43
CA GLU A 291 -4.92 2.11 -5.85
C GLU A 291 -6.34 2.19 -5.29
N VAL A 292 -6.52 2.67 -4.05
CA VAL A 292 -7.86 2.79 -3.42
C VAL A 292 -8.77 3.72 -4.23
N SER A 293 -8.22 4.80 -4.80
CA SER A 293 -8.97 5.71 -5.68
C SER A 293 -9.43 5.06 -7.00
N MET A 294 -8.86 3.90 -7.34
CA MET A 294 -9.22 3.09 -8.49
C MET A 294 -10.20 1.97 -8.13
N GLY A 295 -10.65 1.87 -6.88
CA GLY A 295 -11.44 0.74 -6.40
C GLY A 295 -10.61 -0.54 -6.21
N LEU A 296 -9.30 -0.41 -5.92
CA LEU A 296 -8.36 -1.51 -5.77
C LEU A 296 -7.53 -1.36 -4.47
N VAL A 297 -6.73 -2.38 -4.16
CA VAL A 297 -5.65 -2.30 -3.15
C VAL A 297 -4.29 -2.30 -3.86
N PRO A 298 -3.17 -1.92 -3.18
CA PRO A 298 -1.83 -2.19 -3.69
C PRO A 298 -1.68 -3.66 -4.11
N GLY A 299 -1.03 -3.92 -5.25
CA GLY A 299 -1.07 -5.22 -5.91
C GLY A 299 0.25 -5.71 -6.48
N ALA A 300 1.34 -4.98 -6.26
CA ALA A 300 2.70 -5.35 -6.60
C ALA A 300 3.51 -5.81 -5.35
N GLY A 301 2.81 -6.14 -4.26
CA GLY A 301 3.37 -6.55 -2.97
C GLY A 301 3.31 -5.48 -1.88
N GLY A 302 2.67 -4.34 -2.12
CA GLY A 302 2.63 -3.21 -1.21
C GLY A 302 1.97 -3.48 0.14
N THR A 303 0.95 -4.34 0.17
CA THR A 303 0.32 -4.76 1.42
C THR A 303 1.17 -5.76 2.20
N VAL A 304 2.31 -6.16 1.65
CA VAL A 304 3.30 -7.05 2.27
C VAL A 304 4.57 -6.30 2.66
N SER A 305 5.16 -5.52 1.74
CA SER A 305 6.44 -4.85 1.97
C SER A 305 6.33 -3.59 2.82
N LEU A 306 5.41 -2.67 2.51
CA LEU A 306 5.28 -1.42 3.25
C LEU A 306 4.94 -1.63 4.74
N PRO A 307 3.97 -2.48 5.16
CA PRO A 307 3.70 -2.64 6.58
C PRO A 307 4.87 -3.24 7.37
N ARG A 308 5.83 -3.92 6.70
CA ARG A 308 7.07 -4.39 7.33
C ARG A 308 8.11 -3.28 7.49
N ARG A 309 8.10 -2.25 6.64
CA ARG A 309 8.99 -1.08 6.73
C ARG A 309 8.44 0.03 7.62
N ILE A 310 7.20 0.44 7.38
CA ILE A 310 6.61 1.63 8.01
C ILE A 310 5.46 1.32 8.97
N GLY A 311 5.13 0.04 9.17
CA GLY A 311 4.00 -0.39 9.99
C GLY A 311 2.65 -0.25 9.28
N ALA A 312 1.65 -1.01 9.75
CA ALA A 312 0.33 -1.07 9.11
C ALA A 312 -0.40 0.29 9.09
N GLN A 313 -0.27 1.11 10.14
CA GLN A 313 -0.99 2.38 10.23
C GLN A 313 -0.54 3.39 9.18
N ARG A 314 0.77 3.54 8.98
CA ARG A 314 1.30 4.43 7.93
C ARG A 314 1.01 3.89 6.54
N THR A 315 1.03 2.57 6.34
CA THR A 315 0.62 1.95 5.07
C THR A 315 -0.85 2.23 4.75
N ASN A 316 -1.76 2.02 5.71
CA ASN A 316 -3.18 2.35 5.54
C ASN A 316 -3.37 3.84 5.29
N TYR A 317 -2.67 4.71 6.02
CA TYR A 317 -2.71 6.14 5.80
C TYR A 317 -2.33 6.50 4.36
N LEU A 318 -1.22 5.98 3.82
CA LEU A 318 -0.81 6.23 2.43
C LEU A 318 -1.87 5.75 1.42
N ALA A 319 -2.40 4.55 1.61
CA ALA A 319 -3.38 3.95 0.70
C ALA A 319 -4.73 4.67 0.73
N LEU A 320 -5.28 4.94 1.92
CA LEU A 320 -6.60 5.54 2.09
C LEU A 320 -6.59 7.05 1.77
N SER A 321 -5.52 7.76 2.13
CA SER A 321 -5.43 9.21 1.85
C SER A 321 -5.05 9.50 0.39
N GLY A 322 -4.37 8.56 -0.28
CA GLY A 322 -3.79 8.79 -1.61
C GLY A 322 -2.75 9.92 -1.66
N ARG A 323 -2.30 10.42 -0.49
CA ARG A 323 -1.37 11.54 -0.40
C ARG A 323 0.04 11.12 -0.82
N ARG A 324 0.77 12.10 -1.35
CA ARG A 324 2.21 11.97 -1.61
C ARG A 324 3.00 12.37 -0.38
N ILE A 325 4.02 11.58 -0.07
CA ILE A 325 5.07 11.94 0.87
C ILE A 325 6.36 12.22 0.10
N ASN A 326 7.14 13.19 0.58
CA ASN A 326 8.46 13.48 0.03
C ASN A 326 9.53 12.55 0.62
N SER A 327 10.74 12.66 0.10
CA SER A 327 11.89 11.86 0.52
C SER A 327 12.24 12.04 2.01
N GLU A 328 12.10 13.25 2.57
CA GLU A 328 12.36 13.49 4.00
C GLU A 328 11.36 12.75 4.90
N GLN A 329 10.07 12.82 4.58
CA GLN A 329 9.02 12.11 5.31
C GLN A 329 9.19 10.59 5.16
N ALA A 330 9.55 10.12 3.97
CA ALA A 330 9.83 8.71 3.71
C ALA A 330 11.01 8.20 4.55
N LEU A 331 12.07 9.01 4.71
CA LEU A 331 13.22 8.70 5.57
C LEU A 331 12.78 8.63 7.04
N GLN A 332 12.04 9.64 7.51
CA GLN A 332 11.53 9.68 8.88
C GLN A 332 10.66 8.46 9.22
N TRP A 333 9.93 7.94 8.23
CA TRP A 333 9.08 6.77 8.41
C TRP A 333 9.82 5.43 8.32
N GLY A 334 11.05 5.42 7.81
CA GLY A 334 11.80 4.19 7.51
C GLY A 334 11.39 3.52 6.19
N LEU A 335 10.66 4.23 5.33
CA LEU A 335 10.35 3.73 3.98
C LEU A 335 11.61 3.69 3.12
N VAL A 336 12.51 4.65 3.33
CA VAL A 336 13.84 4.72 2.71
C VAL A 336 14.90 4.80 3.79
N ASP A 337 16.11 4.35 3.48
CA ASP A 337 17.19 4.15 4.45
C ASP A 337 18.20 5.32 4.43
N GLU A 338 18.35 6.00 3.29
CA GLU A 338 19.20 7.19 3.17
C GLU A 338 18.76 8.12 2.03
N LEU A 339 19.19 9.38 2.11
CA LEU A 339 18.99 10.38 1.06
C LEU A 339 20.25 10.59 0.23
N SER A 340 20.08 10.77 -1.08
CA SER A 340 21.13 11.18 -2.02
C SER A 340 20.82 12.53 -2.65
N ASN A 341 21.88 13.23 -3.03
CA ASN A 341 21.79 14.41 -3.88
C ASN A 341 21.74 14.02 -5.36
#